data_AF-R9K9B7-F1
#
_entry.id   AF-R9K9B7-F1
#
_cell.length_a   1.000
_cell.length_b   1.000
_cell.length_c   1.000
_cell.angle_alpha   90.00
_cell.angle_beta   90.00
_cell.angle_gamma   90.00
#
_symmetry.space_group_name_H-M   'P 1'
#
loop_
_entity.id
_entity.type
_entity.pdbx_description
1 polymer ?
#
loop_
_entity_poly.entity_id
_entity_poly.type
_entity_poly.pdbx_seq_one_letter_code
_entity_poly.pdbx_strand_id
1 'polypeptide(L)'
;MKLTKEALEMLPAWVGINSRTAAFFGWLMEEGASPWEHGDASIVKAAQGNCFYLYSGQRNGGVLEIGKGLEFAGMFHRLHCGLYDVKEPLRKILGIGEELYFPEKADALKEAARMADRESVWLIHREWDDILLESGCEKSHLIPQISRSEIRRYAEKYYHAGKPEKEICFQPKIPAENYFSDRCYLLFLTKKDWVAERIARQWLIKNAALVSRQRIRCGCIRNEYREIQKAEEKKHKTGR
;
A
#
# COMPACT_ATOMS: atom_id res chain seq x y z
N MET A 1 -12.00 3.41 -32.97
CA MET A 1 -12.95 2.32 -32.64
C MET A 1 -14.14 2.92 -31.88
N LYS A 2 -15.40 2.66 -32.26
CA LYS A 2 -16.56 3.10 -31.46
C LYS A 2 -16.78 2.08 -30.34
N LEU A 3 -16.54 2.46 -29.09
CA LEU A 3 -16.78 1.62 -27.92
C LEU A 3 -18.30 1.48 -27.69
N THR A 4 -18.78 0.27 -27.43
CA THR A 4 -20.19 0.03 -27.06
C THR A 4 -20.44 0.50 -25.63
N LYS A 5 -21.72 0.75 -25.28
CA LYS A 5 -22.11 1.20 -23.94
C LYS A 5 -21.69 0.20 -22.84
N GLU A 6 -21.86 -1.09 -23.08
CA GLU A 6 -21.47 -2.18 -22.17
C GLU A 6 -19.95 -2.27 -21.99
N ALA A 7 -19.17 -1.99 -23.04
CA ALA A 7 -17.70 -1.95 -22.94
C ALA A 7 -17.20 -0.76 -22.12
N LEU A 8 -17.93 0.36 -22.12
CA LEU A 8 -17.61 1.55 -21.31
C LEU A 8 -17.88 1.31 -19.82
N GLU A 9 -18.91 0.54 -19.46
CA GLU A 9 -19.25 0.23 -18.07
C GLU A 9 -18.19 -0.64 -17.37
N MET A 10 -17.36 -1.36 -18.14
CA MET A 10 -16.25 -2.16 -17.64
C MET A 10 -14.92 -1.40 -17.58
N LEU A 11 -14.88 -0.14 -18.04
CA LEU A 11 -13.68 0.69 -18.05
C LEU A 11 -13.65 1.64 -16.84
N PRO A 12 -12.45 2.16 -16.47
CA PRO A 12 -12.34 3.14 -15.41
C PRO A 12 -13.17 4.39 -15.70
N ALA A 13 -13.70 5.00 -14.64
CA ALA A 13 -14.69 6.08 -14.73
C ALA A 13 -14.26 7.31 -15.55
N TRP A 14 -12.96 7.50 -15.76
CA TRP A 14 -12.44 8.59 -16.60
C TRP A 14 -12.69 8.38 -18.09
N VAL A 15 -12.87 7.12 -18.52
CA VAL A 15 -13.04 6.77 -19.94
C VAL A 15 -14.48 7.03 -20.35
N GLY A 16 -14.66 7.87 -21.39
CA GLY A 16 -15.98 8.11 -21.98
C GLY A 16 -16.80 9.19 -21.29
N ILE A 17 -16.24 9.94 -20.33
CA ILE A 17 -16.86 11.15 -19.75
C ILE A 17 -17.27 12.12 -20.86
N ASN A 18 -16.41 12.25 -21.86
CA ASN A 18 -16.63 13.05 -23.05
C ASN A 18 -15.92 12.41 -24.26
N SER A 19 -16.17 12.95 -25.46
CA SER A 19 -15.56 12.44 -26.70
C SER A 19 -14.03 12.48 -26.69
N ARG A 20 -13.40 13.45 -26.00
CA ARG A 20 -11.94 13.57 -25.87
C ARG A 20 -11.35 12.43 -25.05
N THR A 21 -11.93 12.11 -23.90
CA THR A 21 -11.46 10.99 -23.06
C THR A 21 -11.56 9.65 -23.77
N ALA A 22 -12.62 9.42 -24.56
CA ALA A 22 -12.77 8.21 -25.37
C ALA A 22 -11.73 8.14 -26.50
N ALA A 23 -11.47 9.27 -27.19
CA ALA A 23 -10.44 9.34 -28.23
C ALA A 23 -9.03 9.15 -27.66
N PHE A 24 -8.74 9.76 -26.51
CA PHE A 24 -7.46 9.62 -25.81
C PHE A 24 -7.23 8.18 -25.34
N PHE A 25 -8.25 7.54 -24.79
CA PHE A 25 -8.19 6.12 -24.45
C PHE A 25 -7.91 5.24 -25.67
N GLY A 26 -8.59 5.50 -26.79
CA GLY A 26 -8.30 4.82 -28.06
C GLY A 26 -6.83 4.93 -28.45
N TRP A 27 -6.28 6.15 -28.43
CA TRP A 27 -4.86 6.39 -28.70
C TRP A 27 -3.92 5.69 -27.70
N LEU A 28 -4.27 5.64 -26.41
CA LEU A 28 -3.47 4.91 -25.42
C LEU A 28 -3.38 3.42 -25.78
N MET A 29 -4.45 2.84 -26.30
CA MET A 29 -4.52 1.42 -26.67
C MET A 29 -3.86 1.09 -28.02
N GLU A 30 -3.61 2.08 -28.88
CA GLU A 30 -2.90 1.89 -30.15
C GLU A 30 -1.42 1.54 -29.93
N GLU A 31 -0.91 0.59 -30.73
CA GLU A 31 0.52 0.31 -30.80
C GLU A 31 1.19 1.35 -31.68
N GLY A 32 1.95 2.26 -31.08
CA GLY A 32 2.60 3.35 -31.80
C GLY A 32 3.18 4.41 -30.88
N ALA A 33 4.09 5.21 -31.44
CA ALA A 33 4.75 6.33 -30.78
C ALA A 33 4.27 7.69 -31.31
N SER A 34 3.24 7.72 -32.17
CA SER A 34 2.68 8.96 -32.67
C SER A 34 2.12 9.78 -31.50
N PRO A 35 2.45 11.07 -31.40
CA PRO A 35 1.87 11.93 -30.39
C PRO A 35 0.35 12.02 -30.57
N TRP A 36 -0.36 12.22 -29.46
CA TRP A 36 -1.76 12.60 -29.49
C TRP A 36 -1.88 14.11 -29.45
N GLU A 37 -2.56 14.67 -30.45
CA GLU A 37 -2.63 16.11 -30.68
C GLU A 37 -4.04 16.62 -30.39
N HIS A 38 -4.13 17.71 -29.64
CA HIS A 38 -5.39 18.40 -29.39
C HIS A 38 -5.17 19.91 -29.20
N GLY A 39 -5.70 20.71 -30.14
CA GLY A 39 -5.40 22.14 -30.18
C GLY A 39 -3.90 22.37 -30.38
N ASP A 40 -3.30 23.15 -29.49
CA ASP A 40 -1.86 23.45 -29.47
C ASP A 40 -1.06 22.49 -28.56
N ALA A 41 -1.72 21.49 -27.97
CA ALA A 41 -1.09 20.54 -27.07
C ALA A 41 -0.78 19.21 -27.78
N SER A 42 0.42 18.70 -27.50
CA SER A 42 0.90 17.39 -27.95
C SER A 42 1.21 16.53 -26.73
N ILE A 43 0.67 15.30 -26.69
CA ILE A 43 0.95 14.31 -25.65
C ILE A 43 1.75 13.16 -26.25
N VAL A 44 2.88 12.84 -25.65
CA VAL A 44 3.71 11.68 -26.00
C VAL A 44 3.61 10.64 -24.89
N LYS A 45 3.55 9.36 -25.27
CA LYS A 45 3.61 8.23 -24.33
C LYS A 45 4.95 7.51 -24.42
N ALA A 46 5.57 7.23 -23.28
CA ALA A 46 6.77 6.41 -23.16
C ALA A 46 6.45 5.12 -22.40
N ALA A 47 6.77 3.97 -22.99
CA ALA A 47 6.46 2.67 -22.42
C ALA A 47 7.53 2.19 -21.44
N GLN A 48 7.10 1.76 -20.26
CA GLN A 48 7.95 1.09 -19.29
C GLN A 48 7.14 0.07 -18.50
N GLY A 49 7.41 -1.22 -18.76
CA GLY A 49 6.64 -2.32 -18.21
C GLY A 49 5.16 -2.22 -18.58
N ASN A 50 4.28 -2.26 -17.57
CA ASN A 50 2.83 -2.14 -17.74
C ASN A 50 2.33 -0.70 -17.75
N CYS A 51 3.21 0.30 -17.74
CA CYS A 51 2.84 1.71 -17.68
C CYS A 51 3.23 2.45 -18.97
N PHE A 52 2.42 3.45 -19.31
CA PHE A 52 2.79 4.55 -20.17
C PHE A 52 2.98 5.81 -19.32
N TYR A 53 4.16 6.39 -19.40
CA TYR A 53 4.42 7.73 -18.89
C TYR A 53 3.98 8.73 -19.95
N LEU A 54 3.15 9.67 -19.53
CA LEU A 54 2.57 10.67 -20.41
C LEU A 54 3.32 11.97 -20.20
N TYR A 55 3.73 12.58 -21.31
CA TYR A 55 4.40 13.87 -21.30
C TYR A 55 3.64 14.84 -22.19
N SER A 56 3.36 16.03 -21.68
CA SER A 56 2.72 17.12 -22.42
C SER A 56 3.74 18.14 -22.90
N GLY A 57 3.59 18.60 -24.14
CA GLY A 57 4.34 19.70 -24.72
C GLY A 57 3.48 20.57 -25.62
N GLN A 58 4.01 21.71 -26.02
CA GLN A 58 3.38 22.58 -27.01
C GLN A 58 3.79 22.17 -28.43
N ARG A 59 2.83 22.30 -29.35
CA ARG A 59 3.04 22.04 -30.77
C ARG A 59 3.80 23.19 -31.43
N ASN A 60 5.13 23.14 -31.39
CA ASN A 60 5.98 24.21 -31.92
C ASN A 60 6.71 23.87 -33.24
N GLY A 61 6.28 22.85 -33.98
CA GLY A 61 6.86 22.48 -35.29
C GLY A 61 8.32 21.97 -35.26
N GLY A 62 8.96 21.96 -34.09
CA GLY A 62 10.27 21.37 -33.84
C GLY A 62 10.18 19.93 -33.30
N VAL A 63 11.33 19.25 -33.25
CA VAL A 63 11.44 17.92 -32.63
C VAL A 63 11.18 18.04 -31.12
N LEU A 64 10.22 17.26 -30.61
CA LEU A 64 9.91 17.21 -29.18
C LEU A 64 11.01 16.44 -28.44
N GLU A 65 11.85 17.15 -27.67
CA GLU A 65 12.87 16.55 -26.80
C GLU A 65 12.34 16.38 -25.37
N ILE A 66 12.43 15.16 -24.83
CA ILE A 66 12.14 14.87 -23.42
C ILE A 66 13.08 15.70 -22.54
N GLY A 67 12.51 16.48 -21.61
CA GLY A 67 13.28 17.31 -20.67
C GLY A 67 13.60 18.74 -21.13
N LYS A 68 13.31 19.12 -22.38
CA LYS A 68 13.43 20.51 -22.86
C LYS A 68 12.13 21.15 -23.34
N GLY A 69 11.13 20.34 -23.71
CA GLY A 69 9.80 20.82 -24.13
C GLY A 69 8.64 19.89 -23.77
N LEU A 70 8.92 18.87 -22.96
CA LEU A 70 7.98 17.85 -22.53
C LEU A 70 7.98 17.76 -21.00
N GLU A 71 6.83 18.02 -20.40
CA GLU A 71 6.60 17.95 -18.96
C GLU A 71 5.81 16.70 -18.62
N PHE A 72 6.12 16.08 -17.47
CA PHE A 72 5.36 14.91 -17.03
C PHE A 72 3.90 15.30 -16.74
N ALA A 73 2.98 14.60 -17.39
CA ALA A 73 1.55 14.90 -17.39
C ALA A 73 0.72 13.86 -16.64
N GLY A 74 1.25 12.65 -16.45
CA GLY A 74 0.58 11.57 -15.73
C GLY A 74 1.08 10.21 -16.17
N MET A 75 0.48 9.16 -15.61
CA MET A 75 0.82 7.77 -15.94
C MET A 75 -0.45 6.98 -16.21
N PHE A 76 -0.42 6.17 -17.26
CA PHE A 76 -1.47 5.22 -17.60
C PHE A 76 -0.99 3.80 -17.36
N HIS A 77 -1.75 3.01 -16.60
CA HIS A 77 -1.44 1.60 -16.38
C HIS A 77 -2.28 0.71 -17.30
N ARG A 78 -1.60 -0.04 -18.17
CA ARG A 78 -2.17 -0.75 -19.32
C ARG A 78 -3.10 -1.90 -18.94
N LEU A 79 -2.84 -2.59 -17.82
CA LEU A 79 -3.62 -3.80 -17.48
C LEU A 79 -5.04 -3.49 -16.97
N HIS A 80 -5.21 -2.40 -16.22
CA HIS A 80 -6.50 -2.02 -15.63
C HIS A 80 -6.94 -0.62 -16.08
N CYS A 81 -6.32 -0.11 -17.14
CA CYS A 81 -6.64 1.16 -17.80
C CYS A 81 -6.70 2.40 -16.88
N GLY A 82 -6.03 2.35 -15.73
CA GLY A 82 -6.09 3.41 -14.73
C GLY A 82 -5.15 4.56 -15.06
N LEU A 83 -5.56 5.79 -14.75
CA LEU A 83 -4.70 6.97 -14.77
C LEU A 83 -4.23 7.32 -13.35
N TYR A 84 -2.96 7.71 -13.23
CA TYR A 84 -2.26 7.99 -11.98
C TYR A 84 -1.43 9.25 -12.12
N ASP A 85 -1.19 9.94 -10.99
CA ASP A 85 -0.34 11.12 -10.90
C ASP A 85 -0.68 12.18 -11.97
N VAL A 86 -1.97 12.25 -12.37
CA VAL A 86 -2.46 13.09 -13.46
C VAL A 86 -2.31 14.55 -13.08
N LYS A 87 -1.52 15.28 -13.87
CA LYS A 87 -1.29 16.71 -13.68
C LYS A 87 -2.35 17.55 -14.36
N GLU A 88 -2.49 18.76 -13.87
CA GLU A 88 -3.50 19.72 -14.31
C GLU A 88 -3.51 19.98 -15.82
N PRO A 89 -2.37 20.08 -16.53
CA PRO A 89 -2.38 20.24 -17.98
C PRO A 89 -3.13 19.11 -18.69
N LEU A 90 -2.93 17.85 -18.28
CA LEU A 90 -3.60 16.71 -18.88
C LEU A 90 -5.11 16.70 -18.56
N ARG A 91 -5.49 17.01 -17.31
CA ARG A 91 -6.90 17.15 -16.91
C ARG A 91 -7.64 18.16 -17.81
N LYS A 92 -7.06 19.35 -17.97
CA LYS A 92 -7.62 20.43 -18.81
C LYS A 92 -7.77 20.03 -20.27
N ILE A 93 -6.73 19.43 -20.85
CA ILE A 93 -6.73 18.99 -22.24
C ILE A 93 -7.83 17.95 -22.48
N LEU A 94 -7.97 16.99 -21.55
CA LEU A 94 -9.01 15.96 -21.62
C LEU A 94 -10.41 16.47 -21.25
N GLY A 95 -10.51 17.68 -20.69
CA GLY A 95 -11.78 18.26 -20.22
C GLY A 95 -12.39 17.45 -19.07
N ILE A 96 -11.54 16.95 -18.17
CA ILE A 96 -11.95 16.22 -16.97
C ILE A 96 -12.04 17.25 -15.82
N GLY A 97 -13.14 17.24 -15.07
CA GLY A 97 -13.33 18.13 -13.95
C GLY A 97 -12.62 17.67 -12.66
N GLU A 98 -12.57 18.57 -11.68
CA GLU A 98 -11.92 18.34 -10.38
C GLU A 98 -12.62 17.28 -9.53
N GLU A 99 -13.89 16.98 -9.81
CA GLU A 99 -14.66 15.95 -9.11
C GLU A 99 -14.07 14.55 -9.29
N LEU A 100 -13.31 14.32 -10.36
CA LEU A 100 -12.68 13.03 -10.59
C LEU A 100 -11.28 12.98 -9.96
N TYR A 101 -11.13 12.10 -8.99
CA TYR A 101 -9.85 11.87 -8.33
C TYR A 101 -8.99 10.86 -9.10
N PHE A 102 -7.71 11.19 -9.28
CA PHE A 102 -6.72 10.25 -9.81
C PHE A 102 -5.71 9.92 -8.71
N PRO A 103 -5.48 8.63 -8.41
CA PRO A 103 -4.55 8.25 -7.35
C PRO A 103 -3.12 8.70 -7.64
N GLU A 104 -2.43 9.12 -6.60
CA GLU A 104 -1.02 9.50 -6.63
C GLU A 104 -0.16 8.48 -5.87
N LYS A 105 1.16 8.61 -6.01
CA LYS A 105 2.12 7.82 -5.22
C LYS A 105 1.84 7.87 -3.71
N ALA A 106 1.37 9.01 -3.18
CA ALA A 106 1.04 9.15 -1.76
C ALA A 106 -0.12 8.24 -1.32
N ASP A 107 -1.14 8.06 -2.18
CA ASP A 107 -2.24 7.13 -1.90
C ASP A 107 -1.75 5.69 -1.93
N ALA A 108 -0.94 5.35 -2.93
CA ALA A 108 -0.36 4.03 -3.06
C ALA A 108 0.53 3.69 -1.86
N LEU A 109 1.31 4.65 -1.35
CA LEU A 109 2.08 4.51 -0.12
C LEU A 109 1.17 4.26 1.09
N LYS A 110 0.11 5.06 1.25
CA LYS A 110 -0.84 4.92 2.37
C LYS A 110 -1.50 3.54 2.35
N GLU A 111 -1.90 3.06 1.18
CA GLU A 111 -2.48 1.73 1.02
C GLU A 111 -1.45 0.63 1.27
N ALA A 112 -0.25 0.75 0.71
CA ALA A 112 0.85 -0.18 0.95
C ALA A 112 1.21 -0.28 2.45
N ALA A 113 1.19 0.83 3.18
CA ALA A 113 1.42 0.85 4.63
C ALA A 113 0.33 0.07 5.39
N ARG A 114 -0.95 0.32 5.07
CA ARG A 114 -2.07 -0.43 5.68
C ARG A 114 -2.00 -1.92 5.39
N MET A 115 -1.66 -2.29 4.15
CA MET A 115 -1.49 -3.68 3.77
C MET A 115 -0.28 -4.30 4.50
N ALA A 116 0.86 -3.61 4.53
CA ALA A 116 2.06 -4.10 5.22
C ALA A 116 1.83 -4.31 6.73
N ASP A 117 1.08 -3.41 7.40
CA ASP A 117 0.66 -3.61 8.79
C ASP A 117 -0.13 -4.92 8.95
N ARG A 118 -1.10 -5.17 8.07
CA ARG A 118 -1.89 -6.42 8.09
C ARG A 118 -1.02 -7.64 7.82
N GLU A 119 -0.21 -7.61 6.77
CA GLU A 119 0.67 -8.72 6.38
C GLU A 119 1.69 -9.03 7.48
N SER A 120 2.19 -8.01 8.18
CA SER A 120 3.15 -8.21 9.27
C SER A 120 2.58 -9.06 10.41
N VAL A 121 1.30 -8.89 10.75
CA VAL A 121 0.61 -9.69 11.78
C VAL A 121 0.50 -11.15 11.33
N TRP A 122 0.18 -11.37 10.06
CA TRP A 122 0.10 -12.71 9.48
C TRP A 122 1.46 -13.40 9.46
N LEU A 123 2.51 -12.70 9.02
CA LEU A 123 3.89 -13.19 8.98
C LEU A 123 4.41 -13.54 10.38
N ILE A 124 4.12 -12.70 11.38
CA ILE A 124 4.44 -12.95 12.79
C ILE A 124 3.77 -14.22 13.33
N HIS A 125 2.60 -14.60 12.82
CA HIS A 125 1.88 -15.79 13.26
C HIS A 125 2.33 -17.06 12.52
N ARG A 126 2.63 -16.97 11.23
CA ARG A 126 2.86 -18.16 10.39
C ARG A 126 4.31 -18.44 10.05
N GLU A 127 5.14 -17.41 9.93
CA GLU A 127 6.48 -17.51 9.34
C GLU A 127 7.56 -16.91 10.26
N TRP A 128 7.24 -16.77 11.54
CA TRP A 128 8.15 -16.09 12.47
C TRP A 128 9.49 -16.79 12.63
N ASP A 129 9.51 -18.13 12.62
CA ASP A 129 10.75 -18.89 12.78
C ASP A 129 11.67 -18.70 11.56
N ASP A 130 11.10 -18.67 10.36
CA ASP A 130 11.85 -18.37 9.13
C ASP A 130 12.41 -16.94 9.15
N ILE A 131 11.60 -15.96 9.59
CA ILE A 131 12.03 -14.56 9.74
C ILE A 131 13.16 -14.43 10.76
N LEU A 132 13.09 -15.17 11.88
CA LEU A 132 14.17 -15.19 12.87
C LEU A 132 15.45 -15.76 12.28
N LEU A 133 15.36 -16.86 11.53
CA LEU A 133 16.52 -17.46 10.84
C LEU A 133 17.13 -16.47 9.84
N GLU A 134 16.30 -15.85 8.99
CA GLU A 134 16.74 -14.86 8.00
C GLU A 134 17.37 -13.61 8.64
N SER A 135 16.90 -13.21 9.82
CA SER A 135 17.42 -12.04 10.51
C SER A 135 18.86 -12.19 11.03
N GLY A 136 19.33 -13.42 11.22
CA GLY A 136 20.63 -13.69 11.85
C GLY A 136 20.75 -13.14 13.28
N CYS A 137 19.63 -12.82 13.94
CA CYS A 137 19.65 -12.16 15.23
C CYS A 137 20.13 -13.10 16.35
N GLU A 138 21.12 -12.65 17.12
CA GLU A 138 21.63 -13.43 18.26
C GLU A 138 20.55 -13.67 19.32
N LYS A 139 20.52 -14.88 19.86
CA LYS A 139 19.55 -15.31 20.89
C LYS A 139 19.53 -14.40 22.12
N SER A 140 20.67 -13.82 22.49
CA SER A 140 20.84 -12.88 23.60
C SER A 140 19.92 -11.65 23.48
N HIS A 141 19.65 -11.19 22.25
CA HIS A 141 18.84 -10.00 22.00
C HIS A 141 17.33 -10.27 21.89
N LEU A 142 16.95 -11.54 21.69
CA LEU A 142 15.57 -11.95 21.45
C LEU A 142 14.71 -11.98 22.72
N ILE A 143 15.33 -12.17 23.88
CA ILE A 143 14.66 -12.33 25.17
C ILE A 143 14.55 -10.97 25.87
N PRO A 144 13.34 -10.51 26.25
CA PRO A 144 13.19 -9.27 26.98
C PRO A 144 13.52 -9.46 28.46
N GLN A 145 13.91 -8.38 29.12
CA GLN A 145 13.79 -8.32 30.57
C GLN A 145 12.29 -8.20 30.93
N ILE A 146 11.82 -9.06 31.82
CA ILE A 146 10.41 -9.14 32.20
C ILE A 146 10.28 -8.87 33.70
N SER A 147 9.47 -7.86 34.05
CA SER A 147 9.04 -7.63 35.43
C SER A 147 7.66 -8.23 35.66
N ARG A 148 7.53 -9.12 36.65
CA ARG A 148 6.25 -9.74 36.99
C ARG A 148 5.19 -8.71 37.39
N SER A 149 5.57 -7.68 38.14
CA SER A 149 4.65 -6.62 38.56
C SER A 149 4.13 -5.82 37.36
N GLU A 150 4.97 -5.56 36.35
CA GLU A 150 4.52 -4.92 35.12
C GLU A 150 3.56 -5.80 34.32
N ILE A 151 3.89 -7.08 34.14
CA ILE A 151 3.04 -8.03 33.42
C ILE A 151 1.66 -8.12 34.07
N ARG A 152 1.63 -8.26 35.39
CA ARG A 152 0.39 -8.27 36.20
C ARG A 152 -0.43 -7.01 35.99
N ARG A 153 0.20 -5.84 36.12
CA ARG A 153 -0.47 -4.54 35.93
C ARG A 153 -1.10 -4.40 34.55
N TYR A 154 -0.41 -4.83 33.49
CA TYR A 154 -0.97 -4.80 32.13
C TYR A 154 -2.12 -5.81 31.97
N ALA A 155 -1.98 -7.02 32.50
CA ALA A 155 -3.02 -8.05 32.44
C ALA A 155 -4.32 -7.58 33.15
N GLU A 156 -4.19 -7.00 34.35
CA GLU A 156 -5.31 -6.41 35.09
C GLU A 156 -5.97 -5.28 34.30
N LYS A 157 -5.17 -4.38 33.70
CA LYS A 157 -5.70 -3.31 32.84
C LYS A 157 -6.51 -3.86 31.66
N TYR A 158 -6.05 -4.92 31.01
CA TYR A 158 -6.79 -5.55 29.90
C TYR A 158 -8.06 -6.25 30.39
N TYR A 159 -8.00 -6.93 31.54
CA TYR A 159 -9.13 -7.61 32.16
C TYR A 159 -10.24 -6.62 32.53
N HIS A 160 -9.90 -5.54 33.24
CA HIS A 160 -10.87 -4.50 33.62
C HIS A 160 -11.43 -3.73 32.43
N ALA A 161 -10.67 -3.64 31.32
CA ALA A 161 -11.16 -3.04 30.08
C ALA A 161 -12.06 -3.98 29.25
N GLY A 162 -12.32 -5.22 29.71
CA GLY A 162 -13.14 -6.19 28.99
C GLY A 162 -12.53 -6.63 27.65
N LYS A 163 -11.22 -6.44 27.45
CA LYS A 163 -10.57 -6.81 26.19
C LYS A 163 -10.49 -8.34 26.07
N PRO A 164 -10.77 -8.92 24.90
CA PRO A 164 -10.61 -10.35 24.69
C PRO A 164 -9.12 -10.73 24.63
N GLU A 165 -8.79 -11.93 25.11
CA GLU A 165 -7.40 -12.43 25.16
C GLU A 165 -6.68 -12.36 23.80
N LYS A 166 -7.40 -12.65 22.71
CA LYS A 166 -6.87 -12.63 21.33
C LYS A 166 -6.34 -11.26 20.88
N GLU A 167 -6.78 -10.18 21.53
CA GLU A 167 -6.31 -8.82 21.24
C GLU A 167 -5.03 -8.46 22.01
N ILE A 168 -4.58 -9.30 22.94
CA ILE A 168 -3.31 -9.12 23.65
C ILE A 168 -2.18 -9.70 22.80
N CYS A 169 -1.89 -9.02 21.69
CA CYS A 169 -0.84 -9.37 20.75
C CYS A 169 -0.06 -8.13 20.31
N PHE A 170 1.15 -8.35 19.81
CA PHE A 170 1.94 -7.27 19.24
C PHE A 170 1.50 -7.01 17.80
N GLN A 171 1.08 -5.77 17.53
CA GLN A 171 0.69 -5.29 16.20
C GLN A 171 1.67 -4.19 15.80
N PRO A 172 2.70 -4.48 14.99
CA PRO A 172 3.62 -3.45 14.56
C PRO A 172 2.94 -2.47 13.61
N LYS A 173 3.43 -1.23 13.61
CA LYS A 173 3.14 -0.24 12.58
C LYS A 173 4.38 -0.07 11.73
N ILE A 174 4.28 -0.41 10.46
CA ILE A 174 5.39 -0.46 9.53
C ILE A 174 5.58 0.94 8.92
N PRO A 175 6.76 1.57 9.09
CA PRO A 175 7.09 2.82 8.42
C PRO A 175 7.42 2.54 6.94
N ALA A 176 6.37 2.31 6.15
CA ALA A 176 6.47 1.88 4.75
C ALA A 176 7.22 2.87 3.85
N GLU A 177 7.24 4.16 4.21
CA GLU A 177 7.98 5.22 3.51
C GLU A 177 9.46 4.89 3.34
N ASN A 178 10.07 4.16 4.29
CA ASN A 178 11.47 3.75 4.23
C ASN A 178 11.73 2.62 3.21
N TYR A 179 10.68 2.01 2.67
CA TYR A 179 10.74 0.86 1.78
C TYR A 179 10.03 1.11 0.44
N PHE A 180 9.28 2.21 0.31
CA PHE A 180 8.42 2.51 -0.85
C PHE A 180 9.06 3.49 -1.84
N SER A 181 10.10 3.01 -2.53
CA SER A 181 10.74 3.73 -3.64
C SER A 181 9.82 3.93 -4.84
N ASP A 182 10.20 4.76 -5.83
CA ASP A 182 9.46 4.90 -7.09
C ASP A 182 9.31 3.56 -7.82
N ARG A 183 10.35 2.72 -7.79
CA ARG A 183 10.27 1.36 -8.36
C ARG A 183 9.26 0.50 -7.63
N CYS A 184 9.17 0.61 -6.30
CA CYS A 184 8.16 -0.08 -5.50
C CYS A 184 6.76 0.42 -5.82
N TYR A 185 6.59 1.73 -6.02
CA TYR A 185 5.32 2.31 -6.43
C TYR A 185 4.83 1.72 -7.75
N LEU A 186 5.65 1.73 -8.80
CA LEU A 186 5.27 1.15 -10.10
C LEU A 186 4.93 -0.34 -9.99
N LEU A 187 5.69 -1.08 -9.20
CA LEU A 187 5.42 -2.49 -8.98
C LEU A 187 4.14 -2.71 -8.16
N PHE A 188 3.85 -1.82 -7.20
CA PHE A 188 2.64 -1.87 -6.39
C PHE A 188 1.38 -1.73 -7.24
N LEU A 189 1.41 -0.90 -8.30
CA LEU A 189 0.28 -0.77 -9.23
C LEU A 189 -0.10 -2.10 -9.90
N THR A 190 0.86 -3.00 -10.13
CA THR A 190 0.61 -4.33 -10.69
C THR A 190 0.46 -5.42 -9.62
N LYS A 191 1.25 -5.39 -8.54
CA LYS A 191 1.41 -6.48 -7.56
C LYS A 191 1.34 -5.96 -6.12
N LYS A 192 0.18 -5.44 -5.73
CA LYS A 192 -0.05 -4.82 -4.41
C LYS A 192 0.35 -5.72 -3.24
N ASP A 193 -0.21 -6.93 -3.19
CA ASP A 193 0.02 -7.87 -2.09
C ASP A 193 1.49 -8.24 -1.95
N TRP A 194 2.15 -8.56 -3.07
CA TRP A 194 3.57 -8.92 -3.08
C TRP A 194 4.46 -7.78 -2.57
N VAL A 195 4.18 -6.53 -2.95
CA VAL A 195 4.95 -5.37 -2.48
C VAL A 195 4.70 -5.14 -0.99
N ALA A 196 3.46 -5.23 -0.53
CA ALA A 196 3.11 -5.05 0.89
C ALA A 196 3.75 -6.12 1.78
N GLU A 197 3.68 -7.39 1.38
CA GLU A 197 4.32 -8.51 2.06
C GLU A 197 5.83 -8.31 2.13
N ARG A 198 6.46 -7.92 1.02
CA ARG A 198 7.90 -7.65 0.97
C ARG A 198 8.32 -6.52 1.91
N ILE A 199 7.55 -5.43 1.98
CA ILE A 199 7.79 -4.32 2.91
C ILE A 199 7.70 -4.81 4.36
N ALA A 200 6.63 -5.53 4.68
CA ALA A 200 6.43 -6.11 6.01
C ALA A 200 7.58 -7.05 6.40
N ARG A 201 7.93 -8.02 5.54
CA ARG A 201 9.01 -8.98 5.79
C ARG A 201 10.35 -8.28 5.99
N GLN A 202 10.71 -7.33 5.13
CA GLN A 202 11.97 -6.58 5.26
C GLN A 202 12.06 -5.81 6.58
N TRP A 203 10.96 -5.19 7.02
CA TRP A 203 10.93 -4.52 8.30
C TRP A 203 11.03 -5.52 9.46
N LEU A 204 10.34 -6.66 9.41
CA LEU A 204 10.37 -7.69 10.45
C LEU A 204 11.76 -8.29 10.62
N ILE A 205 12.45 -8.61 9.52
CA ILE A 205 13.85 -9.10 9.52
C ILE A 205 14.75 -8.09 10.22
N LYS A 206 14.69 -6.81 9.82
CA LYS A 206 15.51 -5.74 10.40
C LYS A 206 15.20 -5.49 11.88
N ASN A 207 13.99 -5.78 12.34
CA ASN A 207 13.51 -5.50 13.70
C ASN A 207 13.28 -6.78 14.52
N ALA A 208 13.90 -7.90 14.14
CA ALA A 208 13.59 -9.22 14.71
C ALA A 208 13.70 -9.26 16.24
N ALA A 209 14.74 -8.66 16.82
CA ALA A 209 14.91 -8.55 18.27
C ALA A 209 13.76 -7.79 18.95
N LEU A 210 13.37 -6.64 18.42
CA LEU A 210 12.27 -5.84 18.95
C LEU A 210 10.96 -6.64 18.93
N VAL A 211 10.65 -7.22 17.77
CA VAL A 211 9.41 -7.97 17.56
C VAL A 211 9.37 -9.21 18.46
N SER A 212 10.48 -9.97 18.56
CA SER A 212 10.60 -11.12 19.46
C SER A 212 10.29 -10.74 20.91
N ARG A 213 10.93 -9.67 21.40
CA ARG A 213 10.74 -9.18 22.76
C ARG A 213 9.29 -8.79 23.04
N GLN A 214 8.64 -8.11 22.10
CA GLN A 214 7.23 -7.73 22.26
C GLN A 214 6.30 -8.94 22.21
N ARG A 215 6.53 -9.90 21.31
CA ARG A 215 5.74 -11.15 21.25
C ARG A 215 5.81 -11.92 22.56
N ILE A 216 7.01 -12.09 23.12
CA ILE A 216 7.21 -12.77 24.41
C ILE A 216 6.47 -12.01 25.52
N ARG A 217 6.62 -10.69 25.59
CA ARG A 217 5.91 -9.86 26.58
C ARG A 217 4.39 -10.02 26.49
N CYS A 218 3.81 -9.95 25.29
CA CYS A 218 2.38 -10.20 25.08
C CYS A 218 1.97 -11.62 25.49
N GLY A 219 2.81 -12.63 25.25
CA GLY A 219 2.61 -14.00 25.73
C GLY A 219 2.53 -14.08 27.26
N CYS A 220 3.45 -13.43 27.96
CA CYS A 220 3.43 -13.37 29.43
C CYS A 220 2.18 -12.65 29.96
N ILE A 221 1.77 -11.53 29.34
CA ILE A 221 0.54 -10.81 29.72
C ILE A 221 -0.69 -11.70 29.52
N ARG A 222 -0.79 -12.43 28.40
CA ARG A 222 -1.89 -13.37 28.17
C ARG A 222 -1.96 -14.45 29.22
N ASN A 223 -0.83 -15.03 29.62
CA ASN A 223 -0.80 -16.05 30.67
C ASN A 223 -1.31 -15.49 32.00
N GLU A 224 -0.84 -14.31 32.40
CA GLU A 224 -1.30 -13.66 33.65
C GLU A 224 -2.77 -13.25 33.59
N TYR A 225 -3.23 -12.78 32.42
CA TYR A 225 -4.64 -12.46 32.16
C TYR A 225 -5.54 -13.69 32.36
N ARG A 226 -5.14 -14.86 31.84
CA ARG A 226 -5.88 -16.13 32.06
C ARG A 226 -5.94 -16.52 33.53
N GLU A 227 -4.88 -16.29 34.29
CA GLU A 227 -4.89 -16.57 35.73
C GLU A 227 -5.84 -15.65 36.50
N ILE A 228 -5.92 -14.37 36.12
CA ILE A 228 -6.91 -13.43 36.67
C ILE A 228 -8.33 -13.88 36.35
N GLN A 229 -8.62 -14.23 35.09
CA GLN A 229 -9.94 -14.74 34.70
C GLN A 229 -10.36 -15.96 35.52
N LYS A 230 -9.48 -16.96 35.64
CA LYS A 230 -9.75 -18.17 36.45
C LYS A 230 -10.00 -17.85 37.92
N ALA A 231 -9.26 -16.89 38.49
CA ALA A 231 -9.42 -16.51 39.89
C ALA A 231 -10.79 -15.84 40.14
N GLU A 232 -11.22 -14.97 39.23
CA GLU A 232 -12.52 -14.31 39.31
C GLU A 232 -13.67 -15.28 39.08
N GLU A 233 -13.57 -16.18 38.10
CA GLU A 233 -14.55 -17.25 37.89
C GLU A 233 -14.73 -18.14 39.13
N LYS A 234 -13.63 -18.45 39.83
CA LYS A 234 -13.68 -19.22 41.08
C LYS A 234 -14.41 -18.46 42.18
N LYS A 235 -14.12 -17.17 42.38
CA LYS A 235 -14.81 -16.33 43.37
C LYS A 235 -16.32 -16.26 43.12
N HIS A 236 -16.74 -16.17 41.85
CA HIS A 236 -18.15 -16.15 41.49
C HIS A 236 -18.84 -17.50 41.75
N LYS A 237 -18.11 -18.61 41.72
CA LYS A 237 -18.63 -19.97 42.00
C LYS A 237 -18.71 -20.30 43.49
N THR A 238 -17.83 -19.76 44.33
CA THR A 238 -17.86 -19.96 45.80
C THR A 238 -18.67 -18.92 46.56
N GLY A 239 -19.11 -17.85 45.90
CA GLY A 239 -19.99 -16.82 46.48
C GLY A 239 -21.50 -17.00 46.21
N ARG A 240 -21.91 -18.17 45.70
CA ARG A 240 -23.31 -18.66 45.63
C ARG A 240 -23.44 -19.88 46.51
#